data_AF-A0A2Z6LQA7-F1
#
_entry.id   AF-A0A2Z6LQA7-F1
#
_cell.length_a   1.000
_cell.length_b   1.000
_cell.length_c   1.000
_cell.angle_alpha   90.00
_cell.angle_beta   90.00
_cell.angle_gamma   90.00
#
_symmetry.space_group_name_H-M   'P 1'
#
loop_
_entity.id
_entity.type
_entity.pdbx_description
1 polymer ?
#
loop_
_entity_poly.entity_id
_entity_poly.type
_entity_poly.pdbx_seq_one_letter_code
_entity_poly.pdbx_strand_id
1 'polypeptide(L)'
;MPENYKCVMDEVVAETGKNITCLVTNAFYWFSADLAEEIHAKWVALWPAGPHSLLAHVYTDLIREKISSKEQVHDANLDFVPGFSEQKASDLPEEVLYDIDGPFATMLHKMGLELPRATAVAMNTFATSNPVFENEWNSKFKLLLNVGPFILTTPQRMISDEHGCVFDTFWMECIVGGVPMISRPFFGDHKLNARMTESVWDIGVGVDNGVLTKESTLKALELTMSSEKGRIMRHKILKLKEFAFEAVQQNGTSAKNFNTFTQIVTG
;
A
#
# COMPACT_ATOMS: atom_id res chain seq x y z
N MET A 1 17.22 9.12 -16.49
CA MET A 1 15.82 9.05 -16.92
C MET A 1 15.70 8.00 -18.02
N PRO A 2 14.67 7.14 -18.04
CA PRO A 2 14.61 6.06 -19.02
C PRO A 2 14.12 6.60 -20.39
N GLU A 3 15.06 6.75 -21.32
CA GLU A 3 14.90 7.33 -22.66
C GLU A 3 13.77 6.69 -23.49
N ASN A 4 13.47 5.41 -23.25
CA ASN A 4 12.39 4.70 -23.92
C ASN A 4 11.01 5.34 -23.64
N TYR A 5 10.77 5.89 -22.45
CA TYR A 5 9.50 6.56 -22.14
C TYR A 5 9.38 7.88 -22.91
N LYS A 6 10.46 8.68 -22.98
CA LYS A 6 10.47 9.93 -23.74
C LYS A 6 10.20 9.69 -25.23
N CYS A 7 10.94 8.76 -25.82
CA CYS A 7 10.81 8.43 -27.25
C CYS A 7 9.35 8.08 -27.62
N VAL A 8 8.71 7.21 -26.83
CA VAL A 8 7.32 6.81 -27.08
C VAL A 8 6.35 7.98 -26.85
N MET A 9 6.61 8.84 -25.86
CA MET A 9 5.78 10.03 -25.64
C MET A 9 5.87 11.02 -26.80
N ASP A 10 7.07 11.24 -27.34
CA ASP A 10 7.29 12.11 -28.50
C ASP A 10 6.57 11.57 -29.75
N GLU A 11 6.60 10.25 -29.97
CA GLU A 11 5.85 9.57 -31.03
C GLU A 11 4.33 9.80 -30.88
N VAL A 12 3.78 9.63 -29.67
CA VAL A 12 2.35 9.84 -29.40
C VAL A 12 1.95 11.31 -29.58
N VAL A 13 2.78 12.26 -29.15
CA VAL A 13 2.54 13.69 -29.35
C VAL A 13 2.55 14.03 -30.85
N ALA A 14 3.50 13.47 -31.61
CA ALA A 14 3.58 13.67 -33.05
C ALA A 14 2.36 13.08 -33.79
N GLU A 15 1.88 11.90 -33.39
CA GLU A 15 0.73 11.24 -34.00
C GLU A 15 -0.59 11.94 -33.67
N THR A 16 -0.79 12.33 -32.41
CA THR A 16 -2.06 12.92 -31.94
C THR A 16 -2.15 14.43 -32.16
N GLY A 17 -1.01 15.09 -32.36
CA GLY A 17 -0.91 16.56 -32.41
C GLY A 17 -1.25 17.24 -31.08
N LYS A 18 -1.24 16.50 -29.96
CA LYS A 18 -1.62 17.00 -28.63
C LYS A 18 -0.46 16.82 -27.65
N ASN A 19 -0.09 17.91 -26.99
CA ASN A 19 0.88 17.84 -25.89
C ASN A 19 0.30 17.08 -24.70
N ILE A 20 1.17 16.38 -23.98
CA ILE A 20 0.81 15.69 -22.74
C ILE A 20 0.67 16.73 -21.63
N THR A 21 -0.49 16.77 -20.98
CA THR A 21 -0.81 17.72 -19.91
C THR A 21 -0.78 17.10 -18.52
N CYS A 22 -0.84 15.76 -18.43
CA CYS A 22 -0.81 15.02 -17.18
C CYS A 22 -0.16 13.65 -17.37
N LEU A 23 0.76 13.29 -16.48
CA LEU A 23 1.37 11.97 -16.36
C LEU A 23 0.75 11.23 -15.19
N VAL A 24 0.06 10.12 -15.49
CA VAL A 24 -0.42 9.18 -14.47
C VAL A 24 0.47 7.95 -14.51
N THR A 25 1.23 7.72 -13.44
CA THR A 25 2.26 6.66 -13.42
C THR A 25 2.15 5.79 -12.19
N ASN A 26 2.73 4.59 -12.24
CA ASN A 26 3.03 3.86 -11.01
C ASN A 26 4.02 4.70 -10.18
N ALA A 27 3.79 4.79 -8.87
CA ALA A 27 4.65 5.53 -7.94
C ALA A 27 6.13 5.13 -8.02
N PHE A 28 6.44 3.87 -8.39
CA PHE A 28 7.80 3.40 -8.61
C PHE A 28 8.60 4.23 -9.63
N TYR A 29 7.91 4.87 -10.58
CA TYR A 29 8.53 5.71 -11.60
C TYR A 29 8.87 7.10 -11.05
N TRP A 30 9.81 7.14 -10.12
CA TRP A 30 10.28 8.38 -9.46
C TRP A 30 10.73 9.46 -10.45
N PHE A 31 11.30 9.06 -11.59
CA PHE A 31 11.74 9.95 -12.65
C PHE A 31 10.60 10.70 -13.36
N SER A 32 9.34 10.32 -13.11
CA SER A 32 8.17 11.02 -13.64
C SER A 32 8.02 12.43 -13.07
N ALA A 33 8.64 12.72 -11.92
CA ALA A 33 8.72 14.08 -11.38
C ALA A 33 9.45 15.02 -12.35
N ASP A 34 10.68 14.64 -12.74
CA ASP A 34 11.51 15.42 -13.67
C ASP A 34 10.88 15.49 -15.06
N LEU A 35 10.29 14.38 -15.52
CA LEU A 35 9.60 14.35 -16.81
C LEU A 35 8.42 15.31 -16.88
N ALA A 36 7.61 15.36 -15.82
CA ALA A 36 6.46 16.24 -15.75
C ALA A 36 6.89 17.71 -15.74
N GLU A 37 7.98 18.04 -15.05
CA GLU A 37 8.54 19.39 -15.06
C GLU A 37 9.08 19.78 -16.45
N GLU A 38 9.79 18.88 -17.13
CA GLU A 38 10.35 19.09 -18.46
C GLU A 38 9.28 19.37 -19.53
N ILE A 39 8.16 18.65 -19.47
CA ILE A 39 7.06 18.81 -20.43
C ILE A 39 5.96 19.77 -19.93
N HIS A 40 6.16 20.43 -18.78
CA HIS A 40 5.19 21.31 -18.13
C HIS A 40 3.81 20.66 -17.89
N ALA A 41 3.81 19.39 -17.50
CA ALA A 41 2.62 18.61 -17.17
C ALA A 41 2.45 18.43 -15.65
N LYS A 42 1.25 18.00 -15.25
CA LYS A 42 0.99 17.49 -13.89
C LYS A 42 1.56 16.08 -13.75
N TRP A 43 1.94 15.71 -12.53
CA TRP A 43 2.30 14.33 -12.20
C TRP A 43 1.36 13.79 -11.11
N VAL A 44 0.66 12.69 -11.43
CA VAL A 44 -0.15 11.94 -10.48
C VAL A 44 0.44 10.54 -10.33
N ALA A 45 0.98 10.26 -9.14
CA ALA A 45 1.59 8.97 -8.82
C ALA A 45 0.55 8.03 -8.22
N LEU A 46 0.42 6.81 -8.75
CA LEU A 46 -0.45 5.77 -8.21
C LEU A 46 0.39 4.78 -7.40
N TRP A 47 0.17 4.73 -6.08
CA TRP A 47 0.74 3.73 -5.20
C TRP A 47 -0.19 2.50 -5.12
N PRO A 48 0.28 1.32 -5.54
CA PRO A 48 -0.58 0.15 -5.68
C PRO A 48 -0.78 -0.64 -4.37
N ALA A 49 0.04 -0.40 -3.34
CA ALA A 49 0.06 -1.18 -2.11
C ALA A 49 -0.56 -0.44 -0.91
N GLY A 50 -0.38 -0.97 0.30
CA GLY A 50 -0.94 -0.40 1.52
C GLY A 50 -0.30 0.95 1.95
N PRO A 51 -0.99 1.76 2.76
CA PRO A 51 -0.45 3.02 3.28
C PRO A 51 0.81 2.81 4.13
N HIS A 52 0.82 1.80 5.00
CA HIS A 52 1.96 1.50 5.85
C HIS A 52 3.24 1.21 5.03
N SER A 53 3.16 0.48 3.91
CA SER A 53 4.35 0.22 3.08
C SER A 53 4.84 1.47 2.35
N LEU A 54 3.92 2.35 1.91
CA LEU A 54 4.32 3.67 1.39
C LEU A 54 5.08 4.47 2.45
N LEU A 55 4.65 4.40 3.71
CA LEU A 55 5.21 5.20 4.79
C LEU A 55 6.63 4.74 5.11
N ALA A 56 6.85 3.42 5.11
CA ALA A 56 8.18 2.84 5.22
C ALA A 56 9.14 3.38 4.15
N HIS A 57 8.68 3.52 2.90
CA HIS A 57 9.53 4.06 1.83
C HIS A 57 9.78 5.56 1.95
N VAL A 58 8.79 6.36 2.33
CA VAL A 58 8.97 7.81 2.59
C VAL A 58 9.90 8.07 3.76
N TYR A 59 9.86 7.21 4.78
CA TYR A 59 10.71 7.32 5.97
C TYR A 59 12.04 6.57 5.86
N THR A 60 12.42 6.06 4.67
CA THR A 60 13.64 5.26 4.46
C THR A 60 14.88 5.89 5.10
N ASP A 61 15.13 7.19 4.87
CA ASP A 61 16.31 7.87 5.42
C ASP A 61 16.30 7.92 6.95
N LEU A 62 15.16 8.28 7.55
CA LEU A 62 15.02 8.32 9.01
C LEU A 62 15.18 6.92 9.63
N ILE A 63 14.59 5.91 8.99
CA ILE A 63 14.68 4.51 9.44
C ILE A 63 16.14 4.05 9.41
N ARG A 64 16.87 4.31 8.32
CA ARG A 64 18.30 4.00 8.21
C ARG A 64 19.11 4.74 9.28
N GLU A 65 18.92 6.05 9.44
CA GLU A 65 19.61 6.86 10.46
C GLU A 65 19.43 6.30 11.89
N LYS A 66 18.20 5.95 12.26
CA LYS A 66 17.85 5.52 13.62
C LYS A 66 18.23 4.07 13.93
N ILE A 67 18.35 3.22 12.91
CA ILE A 67 18.52 1.77 13.10
C ILE A 67 19.94 1.30 12.79
N SER A 68 20.67 1.94 11.87
CA SER A 68 22.03 1.52 11.49
C SER A 68 23.04 1.55 12.65
N SER A 69 22.72 2.18 13.77
CA SER A 69 23.55 2.21 14.99
C SER A 69 23.20 1.16 16.05
N LYS A 70 22.17 0.33 15.84
CA LYS A 70 21.71 -0.67 16.83
C LYS A 70 22.43 -2.02 16.67
N GLU A 71 22.82 -2.65 17.77
CA GLU A 71 23.47 -3.98 17.78
C GLU A 71 22.56 -5.10 17.25
N GLN A 72 21.24 -4.98 17.44
CA GLN A 72 20.23 -5.92 16.95
C GLN A 72 19.26 -5.22 16.01
N VAL A 73 19.73 -4.91 14.80
CA VAL A 73 18.94 -4.26 13.74
C VAL A 73 17.61 -4.96 13.52
N HIS A 74 17.60 -6.30 13.46
CA HIS A 74 16.42 -7.10 13.14
C HIS A 74 15.24 -6.90 14.12
N ASP A 75 15.53 -6.81 15.42
CA ASP A 75 14.51 -6.73 16.46
C ASP A 75 14.21 -5.30 16.90
N ALA A 76 14.78 -4.31 16.20
CA ALA A 76 14.58 -2.91 16.52
C ALA A 76 13.12 -2.47 16.30
N ASN A 77 12.52 -1.88 17.34
CA ASN A 77 11.20 -1.26 17.25
C ASN A 77 11.21 -0.02 16.36
N LEU A 78 10.07 0.23 15.70
CA LEU A 78 9.82 1.34 14.77
C LEU A 78 8.83 2.37 15.32
N ASP A 79 8.74 2.49 16.64
CA ASP A 79 7.85 3.41 17.36
C ASP A 79 8.05 4.90 17.02
N PHE A 80 9.22 5.26 16.48
CA PHE A 80 9.51 6.60 15.96
C PHE A 80 8.86 6.89 14.59
N VAL A 81 8.37 5.88 13.87
CA VAL A 81 7.56 6.06 12.66
C VAL A 81 6.08 6.05 13.08
N PRO A 82 5.31 7.09 12.75
CA PRO A 82 3.91 7.15 13.18
C PRO A 82 3.09 5.97 12.62
N GLY A 83 2.34 5.30 13.50
CA GLY A 83 1.54 4.13 13.16
C GLY A 83 2.32 2.82 13.07
N PHE A 84 3.60 2.80 13.46
CA PHE A 84 4.48 1.63 13.46
C PHE A 84 4.81 1.10 14.88
N SER A 85 3.95 1.38 15.87
CA SER A 85 4.20 0.99 17.27
C SER A 85 4.28 -0.53 17.49
N GLU A 86 3.66 -1.31 16.61
CA GLU A 86 3.63 -2.79 16.67
C GLU A 86 4.64 -3.44 15.70
N GLN A 87 5.42 -2.64 14.96
CA GLN A 87 6.27 -3.09 13.87
C GLN A 87 7.74 -3.10 14.29
N LYS A 88 8.47 -4.10 13.78
CA LYS A 88 9.91 -4.24 13.91
C LYS A 88 10.60 -4.04 12.58
N ALA A 89 11.89 -3.77 12.63
CA ALA A 89 12.75 -3.68 11.45
C ALA A 89 12.72 -4.95 10.57
N SER A 90 12.52 -6.14 11.17
CA SER A 90 12.34 -7.40 10.45
C SER A 90 11.08 -7.47 9.58
N ASP A 91 10.09 -6.64 9.90
CA ASP A 91 8.81 -6.61 9.19
C ASP A 91 8.86 -5.70 7.96
N LEU A 92 9.88 -4.82 7.85
CA LEU A 92 10.06 -3.91 6.73
C LEU A 92 10.37 -4.65 5.41
N PRO A 93 10.03 -4.04 4.25
CA PRO A 93 10.56 -4.46 2.97
C PRO A 93 12.09 -4.48 2.98
N GLU A 94 12.67 -5.49 2.34
CA GLU A 94 14.12 -5.74 2.39
C GLU A 94 14.92 -4.55 1.84
N GLU A 95 14.35 -3.87 0.85
CA GLU A 95 14.90 -2.71 0.15
C GLU A 95 15.09 -1.47 1.05
N VAL A 96 14.42 -1.44 2.21
CA VAL A 96 14.56 -0.32 3.16
C VAL A 96 15.87 -0.43 3.95
N LEU A 97 16.24 -1.64 4.40
CA LEU A 97 17.33 -1.84 5.37
C LEU A 97 18.42 -2.85 4.95
N TYR A 98 18.08 -3.88 4.19
CA TYR A 98 18.96 -5.04 3.99
C TYR A 98 19.57 -5.07 2.58
N ASP A 99 18.77 -4.86 1.54
CA ASP A 99 19.23 -4.80 0.14
C ASP A 99 19.13 -3.36 -0.37
N ILE A 100 20.02 -2.48 0.10
CA ILE A 100 19.92 -1.04 -0.21
C ILE A 100 20.58 -0.63 -1.54
N ASP A 101 21.55 -1.42 -2.01
CA ASP A 101 22.34 -1.11 -3.21
C ASP A 101 21.72 -1.68 -4.49
N GLY A 102 20.70 -2.53 -4.37
CA GLY A 102 19.98 -3.09 -5.50
C GLY A 102 19.28 -2.02 -6.37
N PRO A 103 19.12 -2.26 -7.68
CA PRO A 103 18.44 -1.30 -8.57
C PRO A 103 16.99 -1.06 -8.16
N PHE A 104 16.31 -2.09 -7.66
CA PHE A 104 14.93 -1.99 -7.17
C PHE A 104 14.84 -1.16 -5.89
N ALA A 105 15.77 -1.36 -4.96
CA ALA A 105 15.84 -0.56 -3.74
C ALA A 105 16.20 0.90 -3.98
N THR A 106 17.15 1.16 -4.89
CA THR A 106 17.46 2.52 -5.34
C THR A 106 16.24 3.18 -5.97
N MET A 107 15.46 2.45 -6.76
CA MET A 107 14.22 2.95 -7.35
C MET A 107 13.17 3.31 -6.27
N LEU A 108 12.96 2.45 -5.27
CA LEU A 108 12.01 2.68 -4.17
C LEU A 108 12.44 3.81 -3.24
N HIS A 109 13.74 3.92 -2.96
CA HIS A 109 14.29 5.02 -2.16
C HIS A 109 14.09 6.35 -2.88
N LYS A 110 14.44 6.44 -4.17
CA LYS A 110 14.17 7.64 -4.97
C LYS A 110 12.69 7.95 -5.06
N MET A 111 11.82 6.95 -5.21
CA MET A 111 10.38 7.16 -5.15
C MET A 111 9.98 7.88 -3.85
N GLY A 112 10.44 7.40 -2.69
CA GLY A 112 10.12 8.03 -1.40
C GLY A 112 10.52 9.51 -1.34
N LEU A 113 11.64 9.87 -1.98
CA LEU A 113 12.15 11.25 -2.06
C LEU A 113 11.37 12.12 -3.04
N GLU A 114 10.95 11.57 -4.18
CA GLU A 114 10.33 12.34 -5.25
C GLU A 114 8.81 12.52 -5.09
N LEU A 115 8.11 11.58 -4.43
CA LEU A 115 6.65 11.62 -4.27
C LEU A 115 6.09 12.95 -3.70
N PRO A 116 6.75 13.65 -2.74
CA PRO A 116 6.32 14.98 -2.30
C PRO A 116 6.20 16.04 -3.42
N ARG A 117 6.90 15.87 -4.55
CA ARG A 117 6.79 16.77 -5.71
C ARG A 117 5.52 16.55 -6.52
N ALA A 118 4.90 15.36 -6.44
CA ALA A 118 3.71 15.01 -7.22
C ALA A 118 2.55 15.99 -6.98
N THR A 119 1.77 16.25 -8.03
CA THR A 119 0.51 17.02 -7.93
C THR A 119 -0.48 16.31 -7.00
N ALA A 120 -0.54 14.99 -7.11
CA ALA A 120 -1.29 14.13 -6.18
C ALA A 120 -0.67 12.73 -6.13
N VAL A 121 -0.75 12.10 -4.97
CA VAL A 121 -0.48 10.67 -4.79
C VAL A 121 -1.82 9.96 -4.61
N ALA A 122 -2.19 9.11 -5.56
CA ALA A 122 -3.37 8.29 -5.50
C ALA A 122 -3.04 6.92 -4.90
N MET A 123 -3.93 6.37 -4.09
CA MET A 123 -3.74 5.09 -3.41
C MET A 123 -4.95 4.18 -3.55
N ASN A 124 -4.71 2.89 -3.77
CA ASN A 124 -5.72 1.85 -3.65
C ASN A 124 -5.99 1.53 -2.16
N THR A 125 -6.55 2.49 -1.43
CA THR A 125 -6.98 2.35 -0.03
C THR A 125 -8.19 3.22 0.25
N PHE A 126 -8.72 3.14 1.48
CA PHE A 126 -9.81 3.96 1.99
C PHE A 126 -9.42 4.58 3.35
N ALA A 127 -10.01 5.74 3.63
CA ALA A 127 -9.60 6.67 4.70
C ALA A 127 -9.60 6.06 6.12
N THR A 128 -10.49 5.12 6.40
CA THR A 128 -10.68 4.60 7.76
C THR A 128 -9.71 3.49 8.18
N SER A 129 -8.69 3.19 7.36
CA SER A 129 -7.76 2.10 7.66
C SER A 129 -6.77 2.41 8.80
N ASN A 130 -6.41 3.69 9.05
CA ASN A 130 -5.69 4.16 10.25
C ASN A 130 -5.57 5.72 10.26
N PRO A 131 -6.24 6.47 11.17
CA PRO A 131 -6.19 7.94 11.22
C PRO A 131 -4.78 8.52 11.44
N VAL A 132 -3.87 7.75 12.04
CA VAL A 132 -2.48 8.19 12.27
C VAL A 132 -1.77 8.40 10.93
N PHE A 133 -2.00 7.51 9.97
CA PHE A 133 -1.40 7.62 8.64
C PHE A 133 -1.94 8.84 7.89
N GLU A 134 -3.25 9.11 7.96
CA GLU A 134 -3.86 10.25 7.24
C GLU A 134 -3.25 11.61 7.63
N ASN A 135 -3.02 11.82 8.93
CA ASN A 135 -2.42 13.06 9.42
C ASN A 135 -0.98 13.23 8.94
N GLU A 136 -0.19 12.14 8.96
CA GLU A 136 1.17 12.17 8.43
C GLU A 136 1.19 12.50 6.94
N TRP A 137 0.28 11.92 6.16
CA TRP A 137 0.27 12.13 4.72
C TRP A 137 0.01 13.56 4.30
N ASN A 138 -0.90 14.23 5.00
CA ASN A 138 -1.16 15.65 4.78
C ASN A 138 0.07 16.54 5.04
N SER A 139 1.05 16.05 5.82
CA SER A 139 2.32 16.75 6.05
C SER A 139 3.40 16.45 5.00
N LYS A 140 3.33 15.31 4.32
CA LYS A 140 4.37 14.83 3.38
C LYS A 140 4.04 15.09 1.92
N PHE A 141 2.77 15.10 1.56
CA PHE A 141 2.34 15.22 0.16
C PHE A 141 1.46 16.45 -0.03
N LYS A 142 1.50 17.03 -1.25
CA LYS A 142 0.62 18.14 -1.63
C LYS A 142 -0.85 17.73 -1.56
N LEU A 143 -1.14 16.49 -1.96
CA LEU A 143 -2.47 15.89 -1.93
C LEU A 143 -2.36 14.36 -1.95
N LEU A 144 -3.03 13.70 -1.00
CA LEU A 144 -3.23 12.26 -1.02
C LEU A 144 -4.68 11.93 -1.38
N LEU A 145 -4.88 11.02 -2.32
CA LEU A 145 -6.18 10.59 -2.81
C LEU A 145 -6.37 9.08 -2.58
N ASN A 146 -7.07 8.74 -1.51
CA ASN A 146 -7.55 7.37 -1.28
C ASN A 146 -8.68 7.09 -2.28
N VAL A 147 -8.40 6.35 -3.35
CA VAL A 147 -9.33 6.08 -4.48
C VAL A 147 -9.78 4.61 -4.54
N GLY A 148 -9.42 3.82 -3.53
CA GLY A 148 -9.81 2.43 -3.40
C GLY A 148 -11.00 2.21 -2.44
N PRO A 149 -11.34 0.94 -2.16
CA PRO A 149 -10.76 -0.26 -2.75
C PRO A 149 -11.17 -0.44 -4.22
N PHE A 150 -10.22 -0.73 -5.10
CA PHE A 150 -10.46 -0.91 -6.53
C PHE A 150 -11.44 -2.03 -6.86
N ILE A 151 -11.52 -3.09 -6.04
CA ILE A 151 -12.53 -4.14 -6.19
C ILE A 151 -13.98 -3.63 -6.04
N LEU A 152 -14.20 -2.49 -5.38
CA LEU A 152 -15.51 -1.83 -5.28
C LEU A 152 -15.66 -0.65 -6.24
N THR A 153 -14.58 0.05 -6.59
CA THR A 153 -14.63 1.21 -7.49
C THR A 153 -14.52 0.83 -8.98
N THR A 154 -14.15 -0.41 -9.28
CA THR A 154 -14.08 -0.94 -10.65
C THR A 154 -15.02 -2.15 -10.82
N PRO A 155 -15.64 -2.33 -12.01
CA PRO A 155 -16.49 -3.48 -12.26
C PRO A 155 -15.64 -4.77 -12.36
N GLN A 156 -15.46 -5.46 -11.24
CA GLN A 156 -14.83 -6.79 -11.21
C GLN A 156 -15.84 -7.89 -10.88
N ARG A 157 -15.63 -9.08 -11.42
CA ARG A 157 -16.33 -10.30 -10.97
C ARG A 157 -15.76 -10.68 -9.61
N MET A 158 -16.50 -10.46 -8.52
CA MET A 158 -16.17 -11.07 -7.23
C MET A 158 -16.14 -12.60 -7.41
N ILE A 159 -14.98 -13.19 -7.25
CA ILE A 159 -14.86 -14.65 -7.09
C ILE A 159 -15.28 -14.93 -5.65
N SER A 160 -16.44 -15.55 -5.48
CA SER A 160 -16.85 -16.08 -4.18
C SER A 160 -15.93 -17.25 -3.87
N ASP A 161 -15.08 -17.11 -2.87
CA ASP A 161 -14.32 -18.24 -2.32
C ASP A 161 -15.21 -19.03 -1.34
N GLU A 162 -15.72 -20.17 -1.80
CA GLU A 162 -16.51 -21.10 -0.99
C GLU A 162 -15.74 -21.65 0.22
N HIS A 163 -14.40 -21.64 0.18
CA HIS A 163 -13.52 -22.20 1.21
C HIS A 163 -12.98 -21.15 2.18
N GLY A 164 -13.18 -19.86 1.90
CA GLY A 164 -12.92 -18.73 2.79
C GLY A 164 -11.47 -18.58 3.25
N CYS A 165 -10.49 -18.95 2.43
CA CYS A 165 -9.06 -18.88 2.74
C CYS A 165 -8.29 -18.20 1.59
N VAL A 166 -7.95 -16.92 1.77
CA VAL A 166 -7.15 -16.15 0.81
C VAL A 166 -5.84 -15.72 1.47
N PHE A 167 -4.74 -15.86 0.73
CA PHE A 167 -3.40 -15.44 1.17
C PHE A 167 -3.26 -13.91 1.19
N ASP A 168 -2.43 -13.41 2.12
CA ASP A 168 -2.24 -12.01 2.54
C ASP A 168 -1.97 -10.95 1.46
N THR A 169 -1.52 -11.32 0.25
CA THR A 169 -1.28 -10.38 -0.86
C THR A 169 -2.54 -9.60 -1.27
N PHE A 170 -3.73 -10.09 -0.96
CA PHE A 170 -5.02 -9.48 -1.30
C PHE A 170 -5.84 -9.06 -0.07
N TRP A 171 -5.21 -8.40 0.90
CA TRP A 171 -5.89 -7.95 2.13
C TRP A 171 -7.16 -7.12 1.88
N MET A 172 -7.19 -6.32 0.80
CA MET A 172 -8.37 -5.54 0.40
C MET A 172 -9.54 -6.41 -0.06
N GLU A 173 -9.27 -7.46 -0.82
CA GLU A 173 -10.31 -8.41 -1.27
C GLU A 173 -10.87 -9.18 -0.07
N CYS A 174 -10.01 -9.54 0.89
CA CYS A 174 -10.41 -10.20 2.13
C CYS A 174 -11.31 -9.29 2.98
N ILE A 175 -10.96 -8.00 3.11
CA ILE A 175 -11.79 -7.00 3.79
C ILE A 175 -13.16 -6.90 3.11
N VAL A 176 -13.19 -6.73 1.79
CA VAL A 176 -14.46 -6.62 1.04
C VAL A 176 -15.27 -7.92 1.10
N GLY A 177 -14.61 -9.07 1.13
CA GLY A 177 -15.23 -10.38 1.34
C GLY A 177 -15.77 -10.57 2.76
N GLY A 178 -15.15 -9.96 3.76
CA GLY A 178 -15.44 -10.21 5.18
C GLY A 178 -14.83 -11.54 5.66
N VAL A 179 -13.66 -11.90 5.14
CA VAL A 179 -13.00 -13.20 5.35
C VAL A 179 -11.71 -13.02 6.16
N PRO A 180 -11.58 -13.61 7.36
CA PRO A 180 -10.33 -13.59 8.12
C PRO A 180 -9.16 -14.18 7.33
N MET A 181 -7.95 -13.65 7.54
CA MET A 181 -6.76 -14.04 6.78
C MET A 181 -5.85 -15.02 7.53
N ILE A 182 -5.20 -15.90 6.77
CA ILE A 182 -4.03 -16.66 7.22
C ILE A 182 -2.82 -16.15 6.41
N SER A 183 -1.88 -15.51 7.07
CA SER A 183 -0.74 -14.84 6.44
C SER A 183 0.49 -15.75 6.42
N ARG A 184 1.21 -15.73 5.29
CA ARG A 184 2.52 -16.37 5.15
C ARG A 184 3.37 -15.45 4.29
N PRO A 185 3.98 -14.42 4.89
CA PRO A 185 4.66 -13.39 4.13
C PRO A 185 5.94 -13.92 3.49
N PHE A 186 6.32 -13.35 2.33
CA PHE A 186 7.50 -13.75 1.57
C PHE A 186 8.48 -12.60 1.37
N PHE A 187 8.11 -11.61 0.55
CA PHE A 187 8.99 -10.51 0.13
C PHE A 187 8.25 -9.17 0.10
N GLY A 188 8.99 -8.09 -0.12
CA GLY A 188 8.43 -6.75 -0.23
C GLY A 188 7.63 -6.37 1.00
N ASP A 189 6.42 -5.85 0.80
CA ASP A 189 5.54 -5.38 1.87
C ASP A 189 4.74 -6.48 2.56
N HIS A 190 4.89 -7.75 2.18
CA HIS A 190 4.06 -8.85 2.72
C HIS A 190 4.19 -8.96 4.25
N LYS A 191 5.40 -8.80 4.80
CA LYS A 191 5.61 -8.88 6.26
C LYS A 191 4.92 -7.73 6.99
N LEU A 192 5.00 -6.50 6.48
CA LEU A 192 4.24 -5.37 7.00
C LEU A 192 2.74 -5.63 6.89
N ASN A 193 2.25 -6.11 5.75
CA ASN A 193 0.83 -6.46 5.55
C ASN A 193 0.37 -7.48 6.60
N ALA A 194 1.13 -8.55 6.82
CA ALA A 194 0.84 -9.56 7.84
C ALA A 194 0.79 -8.95 9.25
N ARG A 195 1.72 -8.06 9.62
CA ARG A 195 1.66 -7.36 10.92
C ARG A 195 0.44 -6.48 11.07
N MET A 196 0.05 -5.76 10.02
CA MET A 196 -1.15 -4.95 10.04
C MET A 196 -2.40 -5.80 10.27
N THR A 197 -2.52 -6.94 9.58
CA THR A 197 -3.69 -7.81 9.71
C THR A 197 -3.74 -8.56 11.04
N GLU A 198 -2.57 -8.94 11.57
CA GLU A 198 -2.47 -9.75 12.80
C GLU A 198 -2.51 -8.93 14.08
N SER A 199 -1.84 -7.77 14.13
CA SER A 199 -1.56 -7.04 15.37
C SER A 199 -2.23 -5.66 15.43
N VAL A 200 -2.59 -5.07 14.29
CA VAL A 200 -3.23 -3.74 14.25
C VAL A 200 -4.73 -3.86 14.04
N TRP A 201 -5.16 -4.62 13.03
CA TRP A 201 -6.56 -4.79 12.70
C TRP A 201 -7.19 -6.02 13.36
N ASP A 202 -6.37 -6.98 13.83
CA ASP A 202 -6.80 -8.26 14.41
C ASP A 202 -7.83 -8.99 13.53
N ILE A 203 -7.58 -9.06 12.24
CA ILE A 203 -8.42 -9.72 11.23
C ILE A 203 -7.75 -10.93 10.59
N GLY A 204 -6.55 -11.28 11.04
CA GLY A 204 -5.81 -12.44 10.55
C GLY A 204 -4.87 -13.05 11.57
N VAL A 205 -4.26 -14.16 11.19
CA VAL A 205 -3.20 -14.85 11.93
C VAL A 205 -2.08 -15.25 10.99
N GLY A 206 -0.84 -15.20 11.47
CA GLY A 206 0.31 -15.70 10.74
C GLY A 206 0.50 -17.19 10.96
N VAL A 207 1.07 -17.88 9.97
CA VAL A 207 1.56 -19.25 10.20
C VAL A 207 2.79 -19.22 11.08
N ASP A 208 2.87 -20.15 12.04
CA ASP A 208 3.99 -20.23 12.98
C ASP A 208 5.34 -20.25 12.22
N ASN A 209 6.27 -19.39 12.64
CA ASN A 209 7.60 -19.19 12.05
C ASN A 209 7.60 -18.80 10.55
N GLY A 210 6.46 -18.41 9.97
CA GLY A 210 6.37 -18.08 8.54
C GLY A 210 6.51 -19.29 7.60
N VAL A 211 6.44 -20.52 8.13
CA VAL A 211 6.64 -21.76 7.36
C VAL A 211 5.37 -22.59 7.32
N LEU A 212 4.99 -23.03 6.13
CA LEU A 212 3.89 -23.97 5.92
C LEU A 212 4.34 -25.39 6.27
N THR A 213 3.89 -25.88 7.42
CA THR A 213 3.97 -27.27 7.83
C THR A 213 2.56 -27.78 8.05
N LYS A 214 2.36 -29.10 8.08
CA LYS A 214 1.05 -29.67 8.42
C LYS A 214 0.52 -29.12 9.75
N GLU A 215 1.39 -29.03 10.76
CA GLU A 215 1.04 -28.55 12.09
C GLU A 215 0.68 -27.06 12.09
N SER A 216 1.55 -26.19 11.55
CA SER A 216 1.30 -24.75 11.50
C SER A 216 0.05 -24.40 10.69
N THR A 217 -0.22 -25.14 9.61
CA THR A 217 -1.41 -24.95 8.77
C THR A 217 -2.68 -25.37 9.51
N LEU A 218 -2.69 -26.56 10.14
CA LEU A 218 -3.85 -27.03 10.91
C LEU A 218 -4.18 -26.10 12.07
N LYS A 219 -3.16 -25.62 12.79
CA LYS A 219 -3.34 -24.67 13.89
C LYS A 219 -3.92 -23.34 13.40
N ALA A 220 -3.42 -22.80 12.29
CA ALA A 220 -3.95 -21.56 11.73
C ALA A 220 -5.41 -21.72 11.27
N LEU A 221 -5.75 -22.84 10.62
CA LEU A 221 -7.11 -23.18 10.20
C LEU A 221 -8.06 -23.35 11.40
N GLU A 222 -7.63 -24.06 12.44
CA GLU A 222 -8.43 -24.24 13.66
C GLU A 222 -8.72 -22.89 14.33
N LEU A 223 -7.69 -22.03 14.43
CA LEU A 223 -7.83 -20.68 14.99
C LEU A 223 -8.78 -19.80 14.18
N THR A 224 -8.75 -19.85 12.85
CA THR A 224 -9.62 -19.00 12.02
C THR A 224 -11.02 -19.54 11.83
N MET A 225 -11.19 -20.86 11.74
CA MET A 225 -12.46 -21.50 11.35
C MET A 225 -13.28 -22.02 12.54
N SER A 226 -12.64 -22.45 13.63
CA SER A 226 -13.30 -23.22 14.69
C SER A 226 -13.02 -22.71 16.10
N SER A 227 -12.43 -21.53 16.25
CA SER A 227 -12.14 -20.93 17.55
C SER A 227 -12.90 -19.62 17.80
N GLU A 228 -13.01 -19.24 19.07
CA GLU A 228 -13.54 -17.92 19.46
C GLU A 228 -12.72 -16.76 18.86
N LYS A 229 -11.40 -16.94 18.71
CA LYS A 229 -10.55 -15.94 18.03
C LYS A 229 -11.00 -15.75 16.58
N GLY A 230 -11.33 -16.82 15.86
CA GLY A 230 -11.88 -16.78 14.51
C GLY A 230 -13.18 -15.99 14.41
N ARG A 231 -14.08 -16.17 15.37
CA ARG A 231 -15.34 -15.42 15.47
C ARG A 231 -15.10 -13.92 15.70
N ILE A 232 -14.15 -13.58 16.56
CA ILE A 232 -13.75 -12.18 16.82
C ILE A 232 -13.14 -11.54 15.57
N MET A 233 -12.22 -12.23 14.88
CA MET A 233 -11.63 -11.75 13.63
C MET A 233 -12.69 -11.47 12.57
N ARG A 234 -13.67 -12.38 12.42
CA ARG A 234 -14.80 -12.19 11.49
C ARG A 234 -15.65 -10.97 11.83
N HIS A 235 -15.92 -10.73 13.11
CA HIS A 235 -16.64 -9.53 13.54
C HIS A 235 -15.87 -8.25 13.23
N LYS A 236 -14.55 -8.23 13.44
CA LYS A 236 -13.69 -7.08 13.15
C LYS A 236 -13.61 -6.79 11.65
N ILE A 237 -13.41 -7.81 10.83
CA ILE A 237 -13.30 -7.60 9.37
C ILE A 237 -14.63 -7.19 8.74
N LEU A 238 -15.77 -7.62 9.28
CA LEU A 238 -17.08 -7.15 8.83
C LEU A 238 -17.29 -5.65 9.08
N LYS A 239 -16.76 -5.10 10.18
CA LYS A 239 -16.76 -3.64 10.40
C LYS A 239 -15.88 -2.90 9.39
N LEU A 240 -14.69 -3.43 9.09
CA LEU A 240 -13.83 -2.85 8.05
C LEU A 240 -14.48 -2.92 6.66
N LYS A 241 -15.20 -4.01 6.37
CA LYS A 241 -16.03 -4.15 5.18
C LYS A 241 -17.06 -3.03 5.10
N GLU A 242 -17.84 -2.80 6.15
CA GLU A 242 -18.84 -1.72 6.20
C GLU A 242 -18.21 -0.37 5.85
N PHE A 243 -17.07 -0.02 6.46
CA PHE A 243 -16.37 1.22 6.14
C PHE A 243 -15.86 1.30 4.69
N ALA A 244 -15.37 0.18 4.14
CA ALA A 244 -14.93 0.12 2.75
C ALA A 244 -16.09 0.39 1.78
N PHE A 245 -17.29 -0.16 2.07
CA PHE A 245 -18.50 0.11 1.30
C PHE A 245 -19.00 1.55 1.48
N GLU A 246 -18.99 2.10 2.69
CA GLU A 246 -19.34 3.51 2.94
C GLU A 246 -18.43 4.49 2.18
N ALA A 247 -17.12 4.21 2.14
CA ALA A 247 -16.13 5.06 1.49
C ALA A 247 -16.38 5.23 -0.02
N VAL A 248 -16.95 4.22 -0.68
CA VAL A 248 -17.21 4.25 -2.14
C VAL A 248 -18.63 4.68 -2.51
N GLN A 249 -19.53 4.92 -1.54
CA GLN A 249 -20.85 5.49 -1.82
C GLN A 249 -20.73 6.88 -2.45
N GLN A 250 -21.82 7.38 -3.07
CA GLN A 250 -21.84 8.65 -3.80
C GLN A 250 -21.26 9.85 -3.03
N ASN A 251 -21.38 9.87 -1.69
CA ASN A 251 -20.84 10.91 -0.82
C ASN A 251 -19.68 10.45 0.07
N GLY A 252 -19.19 9.23 -0.14
CA GLY A 252 -18.07 8.62 0.55
C GLY A 252 -16.74 9.29 0.21
N THR A 253 -15.75 9.09 1.07
CA THR A 253 -14.41 9.72 0.94
C THR A 253 -13.69 9.28 -0.32
N SER A 254 -13.72 7.99 -0.65
CA SER A 254 -13.09 7.47 -1.87
C SER A 254 -13.76 7.97 -3.15
N ALA A 255 -15.10 8.07 -3.16
CA ALA A 255 -15.82 8.63 -4.30
C ALA A 255 -15.47 10.12 -4.54
N LYS A 256 -15.38 10.90 -3.45
CA LYS A 256 -14.94 12.31 -3.52
C LYS A 256 -13.50 12.43 -4.00
N ASN A 257 -12.58 11.65 -3.45
CA ASN A 257 -11.18 11.63 -3.87
C ASN A 257 -11.03 11.19 -5.33
N PHE A 258 -11.85 10.25 -5.80
CA PHE A 258 -11.86 9.84 -7.20
C PHE A 258 -12.36 10.97 -8.12
N ASN A 259 -13.36 11.74 -7.70
CA ASN A 259 -13.78 12.95 -8.44
C ASN A 259 -12.68 14.02 -8.47
N THR A 260 -11.95 14.20 -7.36
CA THR A 260 -10.78 15.09 -7.34
C THR A 260 -9.67 14.56 -8.26
N PHE A 261 -9.41 13.25 -8.25
CA PHE A 261 -8.47 12.61 -9.16
C PHE A 261 -8.84 12.87 -10.62
N THR A 262 -10.10 12.66 -11.01
CA THR A 262 -10.53 12.88 -12.40
C THR A 262 -10.38 14.35 -12.79
N GLN A 263 -10.75 15.30 -11.93
CA GLN A 263 -10.55 16.73 -12.16
C GLN A 263 -9.08 17.10 -12.38
N ILE A 264 -8.15 16.51 -11.62
CA ILE A 264 -6.71 16.77 -11.79
C ILE A 264 -6.22 16.24 -13.12
N VAL A 265 -6.65 15.04 -13.51
CA VAL A 265 -6.19 14.35 -14.73
C VAL A 265 -6.79 14.96 -16.00
N THR A 266 -8.03 15.43 -15.95
CA THR A 266 -8.74 15.97 -17.13
C THR A 266 -8.71 17.49 -17.26
N GLY A 267 -8.42 18.21 -16.16
CA GLY A 267 -8.30 19.66 -16.15
C GLY A 267 -6.93 20.15 -16.60
#